data_AF-A0A7V4Q794-F1
#
_entry.id   AF-A0A7V4Q794-F1
#
_cell.length_a   1.000
_cell.length_b   1.000
_cell.length_c   1.000
_cell.angle_alpha   90.00
_cell.angle_beta   90.00
_cell.angle_gamma   90.00
#
_symmetry.space_group_name_H-M   'P 1'
#
loop_
_entity.id
_entity.type
_entity.pdbx_description
1 polymer ?
#
loop_
_entity_poly.entity_id
_entity_poly.type
_entity_poly.pdbx_seq_one_letter_code
_entity_poly.pdbx_strand_id
1 'polypeptide(L)'
;MFARMSIKNRVIISVISLCVVSIAVSGFFAYRFQLHQLRKGLQDQARNDGRMFSSILAADAEGLARAHTGLDRLDVLLKPFAAGNREELLAAARPIFAEIRQHNNITHMYFIEPDGK
;
A
#
# COMPACT_ATOMS: atom_id res chain seq x y z
N MET A 1 37.30 -27.29 45.40
CA MET A 1 35.92 -27.57 45.87
C MET A 1 35.33 -28.87 45.31
N PHE A 2 35.60 -29.26 44.06
CA PHE A 2 35.08 -30.50 43.44
C PHE A 2 35.76 -31.82 43.87
N ALA A 3 36.93 -31.77 44.52
CA ALA A 3 37.71 -32.97 44.88
C ALA A 3 37.17 -33.74 46.10
N ARG A 4 36.18 -33.19 46.83
CA ARG A 4 35.55 -33.81 48.02
C ARG A 4 34.17 -34.43 47.74
N MET A 5 33.71 -34.42 46.48
CA MET A 5 32.37 -34.83 46.09
C MET A 5 32.34 -36.25 45.52
N SER A 6 31.30 -37.01 45.84
CA SER A 6 31.03 -38.32 45.22
C SER A 6 30.92 -38.20 43.71
N ILE A 7 31.45 -39.18 42.97
CA ILE A 7 31.51 -39.24 41.50
C ILE A 7 30.12 -39.00 40.89
N LYS A 8 29.04 -39.52 41.50
CA LYS A 8 27.65 -39.29 41.06
C LYS A 8 27.30 -37.80 41.01
N ASN A 9 27.60 -37.04 42.06
CA ASN A 9 27.28 -35.61 42.12
C ASN A 9 28.11 -34.80 41.13
N ARG A 10 29.35 -35.23 40.85
CA ARG A 10 30.19 -34.56 39.86
C ARG A 10 29.64 -34.72 38.44
N VAL A 11 29.18 -35.92 38.09
CA VAL A 11 28.57 -36.19 36.78
C VAL A 11 27.26 -35.40 36.62
N ILE A 12 26.39 -35.41 37.65
CA ILE A 12 25.12 -34.68 37.61
C ILE A 12 25.35 -33.17 37.42
N ILE A 13 26.28 -32.57 38.16
CA ILE A 13 26.58 -31.14 38.03
C ILE A 13 27.15 -30.82 36.65
N SER A 14 28.04 -31.65 36.11
CA SER A 14 28.58 -31.45 34.77
C SER A 14 27.47 -31.46 33.71
N VAL A 15 26.55 -32.43 33.76
CA VAL A 15 25.42 -32.52 32.82
C VAL A 15 24.49 -31.32 32.95
N ILE A 16 24.12 -30.93 34.17
CA ILE A 16 23.28 -29.75 34.39
C ILE A 16 23.97 -28.49 33.87
N SER A 17 25.26 -28.32 34.16
CA SER A 17 26.02 -27.15 33.70
C SER A 17 26.08 -27.08 32.17
N LEU A 18 26.25 -28.23 31.50
CA LEU A 18 26.24 -28.31 30.05
C LEU A 18 24.87 -27.92 29.48
N CYS A 19 23.79 -28.47 30.04
CA CYS A 19 22.43 -28.12 29.63
C CYS A 19 22.15 -26.63 29.78
N VAL A 20 22.51 -26.03 30.92
CA VAL A 20 22.32 -24.60 31.18
C VAL A 20 23.11 -23.76 30.19
N VAL A 21 24.37 -24.11 29.92
CA VAL A 21 25.20 -23.41 28.93
C VAL A 21 24.61 -23.52 27.53
N SER A 22 24.17 -24.72 27.11
CA SER A 22 23.54 -24.91 25.80
C SER A 22 22.27 -24.08 25.63
N ILE A 23 21.41 -24.02 26.66
CA ILE A 23 20.20 -23.19 26.64
C ILE A 23 20.55 -21.70 26.53
N ALA A 24 21.53 -21.23 27.31
CA ALA A 24 21.96 -19.84 27.28
C ALA A 24 22.52 -19.43 25.92
N VAL A 25 23.36 -20.28 25.31
CA VAL A 25 23.93 -20.04 23.98
C VAL A 25 22.83 -20.01 22.92
N SER A 26 21.96 -21.02 22.89
CA SER A 26 20.85 -21.07 21.94
C SER A 26 19.90 -19.87 22.08
N GLY A 27 19.57 -19.47 23.32
CA GLY A 27 18.76 -18.29 23.59
C GLY A 27 19.42 -17.00 23.10
N PHE A 28 20.72 -16.85 23.32
CA PHE A 28 21.48 -15.70 22.83
C PHE A 28 21.47 -15.61 21.30
N PHE A 29 21.71 -16.73 20.60
CA PHE A 29 21.66 -16.78 19.14
C PHE A 29 20.25 -16.51 18.60
N ALA A 30 19.23 -17.13 19.19
CA ALA A 30 17.83 -16.91 18.80
C ALA A 30 17.43 -15.44 18.95
N TYR A 31 17.80 -14.80 20.07
CA TYR A 31 17.52 -13.39 20.30
C TYR A 31 18.18 -12.48 19.25
N ARG A 32 19.47 -12.72 18.95
CA ARG A 32 20.21 -11.95 17.94
C ARG A 32 19.62 -12.14 16.54
N PHE A 33 19.22 -13.37 16.20
CA PHE A 33 18.59 -13.68 14.94
C PHE A 33 17.21 -13.02 14.81
N GLN A 34 16.38 -13.11 15.85
CA GLN A 34 15.05 -12.48 15.87
C GLN A 34 15.14 -10.96 15.75
N LEU A 35 16.07 -10.31 16.44
CA LEU A 35 16.29 -8.85 16.31
C LEU A 35 16.67 -8.45 14.88
N HIS A 36 17.50 -9.25 14.22
CA HIS A 36 17.91 -8.98 12.83
C HIS A 36 16.73 -9.13 11.86
N GLN A 37 15.94 -10.18 12.03
CA GLN A 37 14.75 -10.41 11.22
C GLN A 37 13.68 -9.35 11.46
N LEU A 38 13.49 -8.91 12.71
CA LEU A 38 12.55 -7.84 13.03
C LEU A 38 12.96 -6.52 12.36
N ARG A 39 14.25 -6.15 12.43
CA ARG A 39 14.74 -4.92 11.78
C ARG A 39 14.57 -4.96 10.27
N LYS A 40 14.89 -6.10 9.64
CA LYS A 40 14.66 -6.28 8.20
C LYS A 40 13.18 -6.22 7.85
N GLY A 41 12.34 -6.92 8.61
CA GLY A 41 10.88 -6.89 8.40
C GLY A 41 10.31 -5.49 8.51
N LEU A 42 10.71 -4.70 9.51
CA LEU A 42 10.30 -3.30 9.67
C LEU A 42 10.79 -2.42 8.51
N GLN A 43 12.02 -2.62 8.04
CA GLN A 43 12.55 -1.86 6.91
C GLN A 43 11.82 -2.19 5.61
N ASP A 44 11.57 -3.47 5.34
CA ASP A 44 10.85 -3.92 4.16
C ASP A 44 9.39 -3.45 4.20
N GLN A 45 8.75 -3.51 5.37
CA GLN A 45 7.40 -2.98 5.59
C GLN A 45 7.35 -1.48 5.33
N ALA A 46 8.22 -0.69 5.96
CA ALA A 46 8.25 0.77 5.76
C ALA A 46 8.48 1.14 4.28
N ARG A 47 9.34 0.37 3.58
CA ARG A 47 9.58 0.56 2.15
C ARG A 47 8.34 0.22 1.31
N ASN A 48 7.64 -0.85 1.66
CA ASN A 48 6.44 -1.26 0.96
C ASN A 48 5.29 -0.27 1.17
N ASP A 49 5.10 0.19 2.41
CA ASP A 49 4.12 1.20 2.78
C ASP A 49 4.39 2.51 2.04
N GLY A 50 5.66 2.94 1.94
CA GLY A 50 6.05 4.13 1.18
C GLY A 50 5.75 4.01 -0.32
N ARG A 51 5.98 2.83 -0.93
CA ARG A 51 5.60 2.58 -2.33
C ARG A 51 4.10 2.62 -2.53
N MET A 52 3.35 1.98 -1.63
CA MET A 52 1.89 1.96 -1.68
C MET A 52 1.32 3.37 -1.56
N PHE A 53 1.78 4.15 -0.57
CA PHE A 53 1.40 5.55 -0.40
C PHE A 53 1.67 6.39 -1.65
N SER A 54 2.85 6.22 -2.26
CA SER A 54 3.21 6.93 -3.50
C SER A 54 2.29 6.56 -4.66
N SER A 55 1.90 5.29 -4.77
CA SER A 55 0.97 4.83 -5.81
C SER A 55 -0.44 5.38 -5.63
N ILE A 56 -0.91 5.47 -4.38
CA ILE A 56 -2.21 6.08 -4.05
C ILE A 56 -2.17 7.57 -4.40
N LEU A 57 -1.12 8.28 -4.01
CA LEU A 57 -0.99 9.71 -4.31
C LEU A 57 -0.96 9.99 -5.81
N ALA A 58 -0.30 9.14 -6.59
CA ALA A 58 -0.29 9.25 -8.05
C ALA A 58 -1.69 9.01 -8.64
N ALA A 59 -2.41 7.99 -8.16
CA ALA A 59 -3.77 7.70 -8.60
C ALA A 59 -4.76 8.83 -8.25
N ASP A 60 -4.63 9.41 -7.06
CA ASP A 60 -5.45 10.55 -6.64
C ASP A 60 -5.14 11.79 -7.47
N ALA A 61 -3.86 12.07 -7.75
CA ALA A 61 -3.46 13.17 -8.63
C ALA A 61 -4.02 13.00 -10.05
N GLU A 62 -3.98 11.78 -10.60
CA GLU A 62 -4.61 11.46 -11.89
C GLU A 62 -6.13 11.65 -11.84
N GLY A 63 -6.78 11.24 -10.74
CA GLY A 63 -8.20 11.44 -10.49
C GLY A 63 -8.60 12.91 -10.44
N LEU A 64 -7.81 13.73 -9.74
CA LEU A 64 -8.00 15.19 -9.68
C LEU A 64 -7.76 15.85 -11.03
N ALA A 65 -6.74 15.43 -11.78
CA ALA A 65 -6.49 15.92 -13.13
C ALA A 65 -7.68 15.61 -14.06
N ARG A 66 -8.23 14.39 -14.00
CA ARG A 66 -9.49 14.02 -14.69
C ARG A 66 -10.64 14.96 -14.35
N ALA A 67 -10.88 15.19 -13.06
CA ALA A 67 -11.96 16.05 -12.60
C ALA A 67 -11.77 17.48 -13.09
N HIS A 68 -10.57 18.04 -12.95
CA HIS A 68 -10.24 19.39 -13.40
C HIS A 68 -10.47 19.56 -14.91
N THR A 69 -9.96 18.66 -15.74
CA THR A 69 -10.17 18.73 -17.19
C THR A 69 -11.66 18.65 -17.58
N GLY A 70 -12.45 17.87 -16.85
CA GLY A 70 -13.91 17.83 -17.04
C GLY A 70 -14.59 19.16 -16.67
N LEU A 71 -14.18 19.75 -15.53
CA LEU A 71 -14.74 21.01 -15.04
C LEU A 71 -14.43 22.20 -15.98
N ASP A 72 -13.21 22.28 -16.52
CA ASP A 72 -12.79 23.35 -17.43
C ASP A 72 -13.61 23.41 -18.74
N ARG A 73 -14.34 22.34 -19.06
CA ARG A 73 -15.10 22.19 -20.32
C ARG A 73 -16.61 22.17 -20.09
N LEU A 74 -17.08 22.48 -18.89
CA LEU A 74 -18.52 22.46 -18.56
C LEU A 74 -19.34 23.46 -19.39
N ASP A 75 -18.80 24.65 -19.65
CA ASP A 75 -19.58 25.77 -20.23
C ASP A 75 -20.21 25.42 -21.59
N VAL A 76 -19.50 24.70 -22.45
CA VAL A 76 -19.98 24.26 -23.77
C VAL A 76 -20.99 23.10 -23.69
N LEU A 77 -21.03 22.39 -22.56
CA LEU A 77 -21.95 21.27 -22.32
C LEU A 77 -23.22 21.71 -21.60
N LEU A 78 -23.17 22.78 -20.79
CA LEU A 78 -24.28 23.24 -19.96
C LEU A 78 -25.52 23.61 -20.78
N LYS A 79 -25.37 24.38 -21.85
CA LYS A 79 -26.50 24.85 -22.67
C LYS A 79 -27.25 23.70 -23.37
N PRO A 80 -26.59 22.80 -24.13
CA PRO A 80 -27.28 21.68 -24.76
C PRO A 80 -27.80 20.65 -23.74
N PHE A 81 -27.13 20.49 -22.60
CA PHE A 81 -27.60 19.64 -21.50
C PHE A 81 -28.89 20.18 -20.88
N ALA A 82 -28.93 21.47 -20.53
CA ALA A 82 -30.14 22.12 -19.98
C ALA A 82 -31.31 22.16 -20.98
N ALA A 83 -31.03 22.20 -22.28
CA ALA A 83 -32.03 22.16 -23.33
C ALA A 83 -32.55 20.74 -23.63
N GLY A 84 -31.98 19.69 -23.02
CA GLY A 84 -32.32 18.30 -23.34
C GLY A 84 -31.96 17.89 -24.78
N ASN A 85 -31.11 18.66 -25.47
CA ASN A 85 -30.78 18.42 -26.86
C ASN A 85 -29.63 17.40 -26.95
N ARG A 86 -30.01 16.12 -26.98
CA ARG A 86 -29.06 15.00 -27.01
C ARG A 86 -28.08 15.06 -28.19
N GLU A 87 -28.53 15.46 -29.38
CA GLU A 87 -27.65 15.51 -30.55
C GLU A 87 -26.60 16.61 -30.42
N GLU A 88 -27.01 17.82 -30.02
CA GLU A 88 -26.08 18.93 -29.77
C GLU A 88 -25.13 18.61 -28.61
N LEU A 89 -25.62 17.96 -27.55
CA LEU A 89 -24.81 17.55 -26.42
C LEU A 89 -23.75 16.53 -26.83
N LEU A 90 -24.11 15.52 -27.63
CA LEU A 90 -23.17 14.53 -28.15
C LEU A 90 -22.16 15.17 -29.11
N ALA A 91 -22.59 16.11 -29.95
CA ALA A 91 -21.69 16.83 -30.85
C ALA A 91 -20.66 17.66 -30.09
N ALA A 92 -21.07 18.35 -29.02
CA ALA A 92 -20.18 19.12 -28.15
C ALA A 92 -19.27 18.21 -27.29
N ALA A 93 -19.78 17.08 -26.81
CA ALA A 93 -19.04 16.16 -25.94
C ALA A 93 -17.99 15.32 -26.67
N ARG A 94 -18.21 14.97 -27.94
CA ARG A 94 -17.28 14.14 -28.74
C ARG A 94 -15.83 14.64 -28.77
N PRO A 95 -15.54 15.91 -29.13
CA PRO A 95 -14.16 16.40 -29.16
C PRO A 95 -13.53 16.43 -27.75
N ILE A 96 -14.31 16.80 -26.73
CA ILE A 96 -13.88 16.82 -25.33
C ILE A 96 -13.53 15.40 -24.85
N PHE A 97 -14.40 14.43 -25.12
CA PHE A 97 -14.15 13.03 -24.75
C PHE A 97 -12.91 12.47 -25.45
N ALA A 98 -12.70 12.79 -26.73
CA ALA A 98 -11.51 12.34 -27.46
C ALA A 98 -10.21 12.88 -26.84
N GLU A 99 -10.19 14.15 -26.45
CA GLU A 99 -9.06 14.80 -25.78
C GLU A 99 -8.81 14.18 -24.39
N ILE A 100 -9.84 14.11 -23.55
CA ILE A 100 -9.69 13.59 -22.18
C ILE A 100 -9.33 12.09 -22.17
N ARG A 101 -9.83 11.32 -23.15
CA ARG A 101 -9.46 9.91 -23.32
C ARG A 101 -7.98 9.75 -23.65
N GLN A 102 -7.39 10.66 -24.44
CA GLN A 102 -5.97 10.62 -24.77
C GLN A 102 -5.08 10.98 -23.59
N HIS A 103 -5.49 11.95 -22.77
CA HIS A 103 -4.63 12.49 -21.71
C HIS A 103 -4.82 11.82 -20.34
N ASN A 104 -6.03 11.36 -20.01
CA ASN A 104 -6.38 11.03 -18.62
C ASN A 104 -7.01 9.63 -18.44
N ASN A 105 -6.83 8.72 -19.40
CA ASN A 105 -7.34 7.33 -19.37
C ASN A 105 -8.85 7.18 -19.10
N ILE A 106 -9.66 8.17 -19.48
CA ILE A 106 -11.12 8.06 -19.32
C ILE A 106 -11.70 7.12 -20.38
N THR A 107 -12.49 6.16 -19.92
CA THR A 107 -13.16 5.16 -20.78
C THR A 107 -14.63 5.49 -21.05
N HIS A 108 -15.29 6.20 -20.14
CA HIS A 108 -16.72 6.50 -20.20
C HIS A 108 -17.00 7.93 -19.73
N MET A 109 -18.00 8.57 -20.33
CA MET A 109 -18.52 9.89 -19.94
C MET A 109 -20.04 9.78 -19.89
N TYR A 110 -20.61 10.03 -18.72
CA TYR A 110 -22.05 9.98 -18.48
C TYR A 110 -22.58 11.37 -18.17
N PHE A 111 -23.78 11.66 -18.68
CA PHE A 111 -24.57 12.83 -18.32
C PHE A 111 -25.70 12.32 -17.44
N ILE A 112 -25.78 12.82 -16.20
CA ILE A 112 -26.74 12.36 -15.20
C ILE A 112 -27.55 13.58 -14.75
N GLU A 113 -28.86 13.49 -14.83
CA GLU A 113 -29.79 14.50 -14.35
C GLU A 113 -29.83 14.53 -12.81
N PRO A 114 -30.28 15.63 -12.17
CA PRO A 114 -30.35 15.73 -10.71
C PRO A 114 -31.23 14.67 -10.04
N ASP A 115 -32.15 14.06 -10.77
CA ASP A 115 -33.01 12.96 -10.32
C ASP A 115 -32.37 11.57 -10.49
N GLY A 116 -31.14 11.51 -11.01
CA GLY A 116 -30.36 10.29 -11.23
C GLY A 116 -30.63 9.59 -12.56
N LYS A 117 -31.36 10.22 -13.49
CA LYS A 117 -31.62 9.66 -14.84
C LYS A 117 -30.59 10.06 -15.88
#